data_AF-A0A7Y7M7Q3-F1
#
_entry.id   AF-A0A7Y7M7Q3-F1
#
_cell.length_a   1.000
_cell.length_b   1.000
_cell.length_c   1.000
_cell.angle_alpha   90.00
_cell.angle_beta   90.00
_cell.angle_gamma   90.00
#
_symmetry.space_group_name_H-M   'P 1'
#
loop_
_entity.id
_entity.type
_entity.pdbx_description
1 polymer ?
#
loop_
_entity_poly.entity_id
_entity_poly.type
_entity_poly.pdbx_seq_one_letter_code
_entity_poly.pdbx_strand_id
1 'polypeptide(L)'
;LGVAGGLCGVPMAAFGTALIGNAWALSMFGIGLLVRGQGIADRLGASAAALRPTAHLDPALVPHGVMVGAGLVALIQVGSTLMRHGPGVKRGRDGRIVGALALGGGGFLGIAGLVALLSGVAYGLTPRMLVAFVAYAAFAAFLHELIVGLAAMHSGWFPAFAIALITLLIGSLCGFPMPALALLAGLTSATGPAFADMGYDLKAGFLLRGGGANPAFEQDGRRQQLYTAFAAFAIATCVVAFSWRGYFTHDLFPPPDRVYAAAIRGSAHGSVAWTLAFWAIPGAILQMLGGQRRQMGVLLATGLLIVNLKAGWAVLAGLAARAVWLACRGESGRSPMEIFAGGVIAGDALFSFFSSMKANIRIHRH
;
A
#
# COMPACT_ATOMS: atom_id res chain seq x y z
N LEU A 1 -20.27 -7.56 16.25
CA LEU A 1 -19.06 -7.34 17.07
C LEU A 1 -18.16 -6.23 16.53
N GLY A 2 -17.81 -6.21 15.24
CA GLY A 2 -17.05 -5.10 14.64
C GLY A 2 -17.67 -3.72 14.90
N VAL A 3 -18.96 -3.56 14.56
CA VAL A 3 -19.74 -2.33 14.85
C VAL A 3 -19.77 -1.99 16.35
N ALA A 4 -19.96 -3.00 17.21
CA ALA A 4 -20.05 -2.80 18.66
C ALA A 4 -18.72 -2.31 19.26
N GLY A 5 -17.59 -2.88 18.82
CA GLY A 5 -16.28 -2.40 19.25
C GLY A 5 -15.94 -1.03 18.65
N GLY A 6 -16.34 -0.77 17.41
CA GLY A 6 -16.23 0.55 16.77
C GLY A 6 -17.00 1.63 17.54
N LEU A 7 -18.21 1.33 18.03
CA LEU A 7 -18.98 2.21 18.92
C LEU A 7 -18.26 2.49 20.24
N CYS A 8 -17.54 1.50 20.79
CA CYS A 8 -16.70 1.67 21.98
C CYS A 8 -15.35 2.35 21.68
N GLY A 9 -15.10 2.78 20.44
CA GLY A 9 -13.86 3.41 20.01
C GLY A 9 -12.65 2.47 19.99
N VAL A 10 -12.89 1.15 19.92
CA VAL A 10 -11.86 0.13 19.74
C VAL A 10 -11.62 -0.06 18.24
N PRO A 11 -10.37 0.02 17.75
CA PRO A 11 -10.03 -0.22 16.34
C PRO A 11 -10.19 -1.70 15.97
N MET A 12 -11.43 -2.14 15.75
CA MET A 12 -11.76 -3.54 15.55
C MET A 12 -11.19 -4.10 14.24
N ALA A 13 -11.01 -3.28 13.21
CA ALA A 13 -10.30 -3.69 12.00
C ALA A 13 -8.82 -4.03 12.30
N ALA A 14 -8.15 -3.25 13.15
CA ALA A 14 -6.77 -3.52 13.55
C ALA A 14 -6.67 -4.80 14.41
N PHE A 15 -7.65 -5.03 15.29
CA PHE A 15 -7.77 -6.30 16.03
C PHE A 15 -8.04 -7.49 15.10
N GLY A 16 -8.99 -7.38 14.18
CA GLY A 16 -9.36 -8.45 13.26
C GLY A 16 -8.23 -8.82 12.30
N THR A 17 -7.53 -7.82 11.76
CA THR A 17 -6.37 -8.07 10.88
C THR A 17 -5.26 -8.86 11.60
N ALA A 18 -5.07 -8.63 12.91
CA ALA A 18 -4.11 -9.38 13.72
C ALA A 18 -4.38 -10.90 13.78
N LEU A 19 -5.66 -11.29 13.67
CA LEU A 19 -6.08 -12.69 13.72
C LEU A 19 -5.74 -13.45 12.42
N ILE A 20 -5.67 -12.77 11.28
CA ILE A 20 -5.49 -13.39 9.95
C ILE A 20 -4.06 -13.23 9.43
N GLY A 21 -3.47 -12.05 9.60
CA GLY A 21 -2.22 -11.67 8.92
C GLY A 21 -0.96 -12.41 9.41
N ASN A 22 0.22 -12.00 8.91
CA ASN A 22 1.48 -12.56 9.42
C ASN A 22 1.79 -12.02 10.82
N ALA A 23 1.93 -12.92 11.81
CA ALA A 23 2.14 -12.55 13.20
C ALA A 23 3.37 -11.65 13.42
N TRP A 24 4.50 -11.93 12.75
CA TRP A 24 5.72 -11.10 12.88
C TRP A 24 5.53 -9.70 12.30
N ALA A 25 4.89 -9.62 11.13
CA ALA A 25 4.60 -8.36 10.46
C ALA A 25 3.68 -7.49 11.34
N LEU A 26 2.60 -8.10 11.86
CA LEU A 26 1.62 -7.43 12.71
C LEU A 26 2.18 -7.06 14.09
N SER A 27 3.09 -7.86 14.65
CA SER A 27 3.82 -7.49 15.87
C SER A 27 4.62 -6.22 15.65
N MET A 28 5.39 -6.15 14.55
CA MET A 28 6.16 -4.95 14.21
C MET A 28 5.26 -3.74 13.93
N PHE A 29 4.13 -3.95 13.25
CA PHE A 29 3.12 -2.91 13.05
C PHE A 29 2.57 -2.37 14.37
N GLY A 30 2.14 -3.25 15.27
CA GLY A 30 1.65 -2.89 16.59
C GLY A 30 2.70 -2.16 17.43
N ILE A 31 3.94 -2.64 17.44
CA ILE A 31 5.07 -1.97 18.10
C ILE A 31 5.29 -0.57 17.51
N GLY A 32 5.29 -0.44 16.18
CA GLY A 32 5.44 0.86 15.50
C GLY A 32 4.36 1.86 15.91
N LEU A 33 3.10 1.42 15.98
CA LEU A 33 1.98 2.24 16.44
C LEU A 33 2.14 2.71 17.89
N LEU A 34 2.64 1.85 18.78
CA LEU A 34 2.89 2.20 20.18
C LEU A 34 4.08 3.17 20.31
N VAL A 35 5.19 2.89 19.63
CA VAL A 35 6.40 3.73 19.62
C VAL A 35 6.07 5.12 19.08
N ARG A 36 5.27 5.21 18.02
CA ARG A 36 4.80 6.49 17.49
C ARG A 36 3.81 7.16 18.43
N GLY A 37 2.81 6.44 18.90
CA GLY A 37 1.75 6.97 19.76
C GLY A 37 2.25 7.49 21.12
N GLN A 38 3.35 6.94 21.63
CA GLN A 38 3.99 7.39 22.89
C GLN A 38 5.03 8.52 22.67
N GLY A 39 5.23 8.97 21.44
CA GLY A 39 6.24 9.98 21.09
C GLY A 39 7.69 9.48 21.24
N ILE A 40 7.91 8.17 21.37
CA ILE A 40 9.25 7.58 21.49
C ILE A 40 10.03 7.79 20.19
N ALA A 41 9.36 7.66 19.03
CA ALA A 41 9.98 7.92 17.73
C ALA A 41 10.56 9.35 17.63
N ASP A 42 9.82 10.34 18.11
CA ASP A 42 10.25 11.75 18.06
C ASP A 42 11.41 12.01 19.02
N ARG A 43 11.39 11.39 20.21
CA ARG A 43 12.51 11.46 21.17
C ARG A 43 13.78 10.81 20.61
N LEU A 44 13.66 9.65 19.96
CA LEU A 44 14.78 9.00 19.28
C LEU A 44 15.34 9.87 18.14
N GLY A 45 14.45 10.50 17.37
CA GLY A 45 14.81 11.50 16.36
C GLY A 45 15.61 12.67 16.95
N ALA A 46 15.11 13.25 18.04
CA ALA A 46 15.77 14.36 18.73
C ALA A 46 17.13 13.97 19.31
N SER A 47 17.25 12.78 19.93
CA SER A 47 18.53 12.27 20.44
C SER A 47 19.53 12.02 19.32
N ALA A 48 19.09 11.49 18.17
CA ALA A 48 19.95 11.30 17.00
C ALA A 48 20.41 12.63 16.39
N ALA A 49 19.52 13.63 16.33
CA ALA A 49 19.85 14.99 15.90
C ALA A 49 20.91 15.64 16.83
N ALA A 50 20.79 15.43 18.14
CA ALA A 50 21.77 15.90 19.11
C ALA A 50 23.14 15.20 18.96
N LEU A 51 23.17 13.92 18.58
CA LEU A 51 24.42 13.18 18.33
C LEU A 51 25.16 13.63 17.06
N ARG A 52 24.46 14.20 16.08
CA ARG A 52 25.05 14.66 14.82
C ARG A 52 24.51 16.04 14.39
N PRO A 53 24.98 17.13 15.04
CA PRO A 53 24.45 18.48 14.84
C PRO A 53 24.60 18.99 13.39
N THR A 54 25.62 18.52 12.68
CA THR A 54 25.96 18.96 11.32
C THR A 54 25.07 18.37 10.22
N ALA A 55 24.21 17.39 10.54
CA ALA A 55 23.37 16.71 9.57
C ALA A 55 21.93 17.27 9.48
N HIS A 56 21.56 18.25 10.32
CA HIS A 56 20.20 18.84 10.37
C HIS A 56 19.08 17.80 10.28
N LEU A 57 19.14 16.77 11.15
CA LEU A 57 18.16 15.68 11.16
C LEU A 57 16.81 16.17 11.69
N ASP A 58 15.75 16.03 10.89
CA ASP A 58 14.39 16.33 11.31
C ASP A 58 13.76 15.12 12.06
N PRO A 59 13.44 15.24 13.35
CA PRO A 59 12.80 14.17 14.12
C PRO A 59 11.47 13.68 13.52
N ALA A 60 10.73 14.55 12.82
CA ALA A 60 9.45 14.20 12.20
C ALA A 60 9.61 13.23 11.01
N LEU A 61 10.82 13.15 10.44
CA LEU A 61 11.13 12.29 9.30
C LEU A 61 11.67 10.91 9.68
N VAL A 62 11.78 10.59 10.97
CA VAL A 62 12.19 9.26 11.44
C VAL A 62 11.35 8.14 10.80
N PRO A 63 10.00 8.18 10.86
CA PRO A 63 9.18 7.12 10.24
C PRO A 63 9.39 7.01 8.74
N HIS A 64 9.66 8.13 8.09
CA HIS A 64 9.82 8.25 6.65
C HIS A 64 11.13 7.60 6.19
N GLY A 65 12.23 7.88 6.87
CA GLY A 65 13.50 7.25 6.54
C GLY A 65 13.47 5.74 6.79
N VAL A 66 12.90 5.28 7.91
CA VAL A 66 12.72 3.84 8.19
C VAL A 66 11.93 3.17 7.05
N MET A 67 10.89 3.84 6.56
CA MET A 67 10.11 3.36 5.43
C MET A 67 10.91 3.29 4.12
N VAL A 68 11.71 4.31 3.79
CA VAL A 68 12.58 4.31 2.59
C VAL A 68 13.50 3.08 2.60
N GLY A 69 14.21 2.85 3.70
CA GLY A 69 15.17 1.75 3.79
C GLY A 69 14.52 0.37 3.79
N ALA A 70 13.43 0.21 4.54
CA ALA A 70 12.66 -1.03 4.53
C ALA A 70 12.08 -1.30 3.14
N GLY A 71 11.57 -0.27 2.47
CA GLY A 71 11.03 -0.39 1.13
C GLY A 71 12.06 -0.80 0.08
N LEU A 72 13.25 -0.20 0.12
CA LEU A 72 14.36 -0.53 -0.78
C LEU A 72 14.79 -2.00 -0.64
N VAL A 73 14.97 -2.46 0.60
CA VAL A 73 15.33 -3.87 0.85
C VAL A 73 14.20 -4.80 0.44
N ALA A 74 12.95 -4.46 0.72
CA ALA A 74 11.80 -5.27 0.31
C ALA A 74 11.77 -5.43 -1.22
N LEU A 75 12.06 -4.37 -1.97
CA LEU A 75 12.16 -4.40 -3.42
C LEU A 75 13.28 -5.34 -3.90
N ILE A 76 14.49 -5.21 -3.33
CA ILE A 76 15.63 -6.08 -3.66
C ILE A 76 15.27 -7.54 -3.40
N GLN A 77 14.67 -7.80 -2.24
CA GLN A 77 14.24 -9.13 -1.87
C GLN A 77 13.25 -9.67 -2.92
N VAL A 78 12.15 -8.96 -3.17
CA VAL A 78 11.13 -9.31 -4.19
C VAL A 78 11.76 -9.59 -5.55
N GLY A 79 12.58 -8.67 -6.05
CA GLY A 79 13.29 -8.83 -7.32
C GLY A 79 14.17 -10.09 -7.35
N SER A 80 14.93 -10.34 -6.28
CA SER A 80 15.80 -11.52 -6.19
C SER A 80 15.02 -12.84 -6.22
N THR A 81 13.84 -12.89 -5.59
CA THR A 81 13.00 -14.10 -5.59
C THR A 81 12.37 -14.33 -6.94
N LEU A 82 11.95 -13.27 -7.63
CA LEU A 82 11.45 -13.37 -9.00
C LEU A 82 12.53 -13.86 -9.97
N MET A 83 13.79 -13.43 -9.80
CA MET A 83 14.91 -13.91 -10.61
C MET A 83 15.27 -15.36 -10.30
N ARG A 84 15.24 -15.78 -9.03
CA ARG A 84 15.60 -17.14 -8.59
C ARG A 84 14.53 -18.19 -8.87
N HIS A 85 13.26 -17.82 -8.72
CA HIS A 85 12.11 -18.66 -9.07
C HIS A 85 11.54 -18.26 -10.43
N GLY A 86 12.42 -17.81 -11.36
CA GLY A 86 12.05 -17.38 -12.70
C GLY A 86 10.95 -18.26 -13.26
N PRO A 87 9.90 -17.65 -13.86
CA PRO A 87 8.58 -18.24 -13.95
C PRO A 87 8.67 -19.68 -14.45
N GLY A 88 8.33 -20.63 -13.57
CA GLY A 88 8.11 -22.04 -13.92
C GLY A 88 6.89 -22.24 -14.84
N VAL A 89 6.32 -21.15 -15.37
CA VAL A 89 5.53 -21.17 -16.59
C VAL A 89 6.55 -21.42 -17.69
N LYS A 90 6.52 -22.61 -18.30
CA LYS A 90 7.13 -22.83 -19.63
C LYS A 90 7.02 -21.52 -20.38
N ARG A 91 8.14 -20.93 -20.81
CA ARG A 91 8.16 -19.76 -21.71
C ARG A 91 7.40 -20.16 -22.98
N GLY A 92 6.08 -20.13 -22.89
CA GLY A 92 5.18 -20.14 -24.02
C GLY A 92 5.53 -18.84 -24.70
N ARG A 93 6.18 -18.96 -25.84
CA ARG A 93 6.31 -17.90 -26.84
C ARG A 93 4.90 -17.64 -27.41
N ASP A 94 3.93 -17.36 -26.54
CA ASP A 94 2.56 -17.07 -26.90
C ASP A 94 2.50 -15.59 -27.24
N GLY A 95 2.39 -15.28 -28.53
CA GLY A 95 2.22 -13.91 -29.02
C GLY A 95 1.06 -13.16 -28.35
N ARG A 96 0.11 -13.88 -27.73
CA ARG A 96 -0.98 -13.32 -26.91
C ARG A 96 -0.49 -12.63 -25.63
N ILE A 97 0.53 -13.16 -24.94
CA ILE A 97 1.09 -12.52 -23.74
C ILE A 97 1.87 -11.27 -24.12
N VAL A 98 2.67 -11.35 -25.19
CA VAL A 98 3.41 -10.19 -25.72
C VAL A 98 2.44 -9.10 -26.18
N GLY A 99 1.37 -9.48 -26.89
CA GLY A 99 0.32 -8.56 -27.31
C GLY A 99 -0.40 -7.90 -26.13
N ALA A 100 -0.71 -8.67 -25.07
CA ALA A 100 -1.34 -8.13 -23.87
C ALA A 100 -0.41 -7.16 -23.11
N LEU A 101 0.88 -7.47 -22.98
CA LEU A 101 1.87 -6.58 -22.37
C LEU A 101 2.07 -5.30 -23.19
N ALA A 102 2.10 -5.41 -24.51
CA ALA A 102 2.19 -4.25 -25.41
C ALA A 102 0.94 -3.37 -25.32
N LEU A 103 -0.25 -3.98 -25.28
CA LEU A 103 -1.52 -3.27 -25.08
C LEU A 103 -1.54 -2.57 -23.72
N GLY A 104 -1.09 -3.24 -22.66
CA GLY A 104 -0.96 -2.66 -21.32
C GLY A 104 0.00 -1.48 -21.27
N GLY A 105 1.19 -1.62 -21.88
CA GLY A 105 2.16 -0.53 -21.99
C GLY A 105 1.62 0.68 -22.76
N GLY A 106 0.95 0.44 -23.90
CA GLY A 106 0.28 1.49 -24.67
C GLY A 106 -0.87 2.15 -23.88
N GLY A 107 -1.65 1.35 -23.15
CA GLY A 107 -2.70 1.82 -22.24
C GLY A 107 -2.16 2.76 -21.17
N PHE A 108 -1.03 2.42 -20.53
CA PHE A 108 -0.39 3.28 -19.54
C PHE A 108 0.14 4.59 -20.11
N LEU A 109 0.67 4.58 -21.34
CA LEU A 109 1.03 5.82 -22.04
C LEU A 109 -0.20 6.72 -22.25
N GLY A 110 -1.31 6.13 -22.71
CA GLY A 110 -2.57 6.84 -22.87
C GLY A 110 -3.10 7.43 -21.56
N ILE A 111 -3.11 6.64 -20.48
CA ILE A 111 -3.56 7.07 -19.15
C ILE A 111 -2.64 8.16 -18.59
N ALA A 112 -1.33 8.01 -18.67
CA ALA A 112 -0.37 9.02 -18.20
C ALA A 112 -0.53 10.35 -18.97
N GLY A 113 -0.73 10.27 -20.28
CA GLY A 113 -1.05 11.43 -21.12
C GLY A 113 -2.37 12.10 -20.72
N LEU A 114 -3.42 11.31 -20.50
CA LEU A 114 -4.72 11.81 -20.06
C LEU A 114 -4.63 12.48 -18.68
N VAL A 115 -3.90 11.88 -17.73
CA VAL A 115 -3.66 12.46 -16.41
C VAL A 115 -2.91 13.78 -16.54
N ALA A 116 -1.85 13.85 -17.36
CA ALA A 116 -1.10 15.08 -17.57
C ALA A 116 -1.97 16.21 -18.16
N LEU A 117 -2.88 15.88 -19.09
CA LEU A 117 -3.80 16.83 -19.71
C LEU A 117 -4.91 17.27 -18.75
N LEU A 118 -5.65 16.33 -18.16
CA LEU A 118 -6.82 16.63 -17.31
C LEU A 118 -6.43 17.34 -16.00
N SER A 119 -5.23 17.06 -15.47
CA SER A 119 -4.72 17.75 -14.28
C SER A 119 -4.18 19.15 -14.57
N GLY A 120 -4.00 19.50 -15.85
CA GLY A 120 -3.37 20.75 -16.29
C GLY A 120 -1.84 20.79 -16.16
N VAL A 121 -1.19 19.74 -15.64
CA VAL A 121 0.28 19.69 -15.52
C VAL A 121 0.97 19.81 -16.87
N ALA A 122 0.36 19.32 -17.95
CA ALA A 122 0.88 19.44 -19.30
C ALA A 122 1.16 20.89 -19.72
N TYR A 123 0.37 21.86 -19.24
CA TYR A 123 0.54 23.29 -19.60
C TYR A 123 1.71 23.97 -18.89
N GLY A 124 2.22 23.39 -17.80
CA GLY A 124 3.36 23.91 -17.04
C GLY A 124 4.71 23.28 -17.42
N LEU A 125 4.71 22.24 -18.28
CA LEU A 125 5.92 21.51 -18.67
C LEU A 125 6.39 21.93 -20.05
N THR A 126 7.71 22.01 -20.24
CA THR A 126 8.28 22.11 -21.59
C THR A 126 7.95 20.85 -22.39
N PRO A 127 7.84 20.90 -23.73
CA PRO A 127 7.48 19.72 -24.53
C PRO A 127 8.37 18.50 -24.27
N ARG A 128 9.68 18.71 -24.07
CA ARG A 128 10.62 17.63 -23.71
C ARG A 128 10.32 17.03 -22.34
N MET A 129 10.02 17.87 -21.35
CA MET A 129 9.71 17.41 -19.99
C MET A 129 8.34 16.74 -19.91
N LEU A 130 7.38 17.16 -20.73
CA LEU A 130 6.09 16.49 -20.87
C LEU A 130 6.25 15.08 -21.45
N VAL A 131 7.02 14.93 -22.53
CA VAL A 131 7.31 13.60 -23.11
C VAL A 131 8.03 12.71 -22.10
N ALA A 132 9.05 13.25 -21.42
CA ALA A 132 9.76 12.52 -20.36
C ALA A 132 8.82 12.12 -19.22
N PHE A 133 7.93 13.02 -18.78
CA PHE A 133 6.97 12.75 -17.72
C PHE A 133 5.99 11.64 -18.11
N VAL A 134 5.36 11.73 -19.29
CA VAL A 134 4.40 10.72 -19.76
C VAL A 134 5.06 9.36 -19.90
N ALA A 135 6.24 9.30 -20.54
CA ALA A 135 6.98 8.05 -20.70
C ALA A 135 7.38 7.45 -19.35
N TYR A 136 7.91 8.29 -18.44
CA TYR A 136 8.34 7.84 -17.12
C TYR A 136 7.18 7.41 -16.24
N ALA A 137 6.08 8.16 -16.21
CA ALA A 137 4.90 7.85 -15.41
C ALA A 137 4.22 6.56 -15.89
N ALA A 138 4.13 6.36 -17.20
CA ALA A 138 3.63 5.11 -17.78
C ALA A 138 4.53 3.92 -17.41
N PHE A 139 5.85 4.09 -17.55
CA PHE A 139 6.81 3.06 -17.17
C PHE A 139 6.73 2.73 -15.67
N ALA A 140 6.69 3.75 -14.81
CA ALA A 140 6.61 3.58 -13.37
C ALA A 140 5.31 2.87 -12.96
N ALA A 141 4.17 3.25 -13.55
CA ALA A 141 2.87 2.63 -13.29
C ALA A 141 2.82 1.16 -13.70
N PHE A 142 3.36 0.84 -14.89
CA PHE A 142 3.47 -0.52 -15.40
C PHE A 142 4.44 -1.38 -14.58
N LEU A 143 5.61 -0.82 -14.23
CA LEU A 143 6.59 -1.51 -13.38
C LEU A 143 6.01 -1.78 -11.99
N HIS A 144 5.33 -0.79 -11.41
CA HIS A 144 4.66 -0.92 -10.13
C HIS A 144 3.57 -2.01 -10.19
N GLU A 145 2.77 -2.05 -11.26
CA GLU A 145 1.77 -3.12 -11.47
C GLU A 145 2.40 -4.51 -11.43
N LEU A 146 3.44 -4.73 -12.24
CA LEU A 146 4.07 -6.04 -12.37
C LEU A 146 4.76 -6.48 -11.07
N ILE A 147 5.57 -5.60 -10.48
CA ILE A 147 6.33 -5.96 -9.28
C ILE A 147 5.37 -6.19 -8.11
N VAL A 148 4.40 -5.31 -7.89
CA VAL A 148 3.43 -5.45 -6.78
C VAL A 148 2.52 -6.65 -7.01
N GLY A 149 2.01 -6.84 -8.22
CA GLY A 149 1.19 -8.01 -8.56
C GLY A 149 1.87 -9.32 -8.20
N LEU A 150 3.11 -9.49 -8.68
CA LEU A 150 3.90 -10.69 -8.41
C LEU A 150 4.29 -10.81 -6.94
N ALA A 151 4.66 -9.70 -6.29
CA ALA A 151 5.05 -9.69 -4.87
C ALA A 151 3.88 -9.97 -3.93
N ALA A 152 2.69 -9.48 -4.27
CA ALA A 152 1.49 -9.61 -3.45
C ALA A 152 1.05 -11.05 -3.31
N MET A 153 1.28 -11.88 -4.33
CA MET A 153 1.02 -13.32 -4.31
C MET A 153 1.87 -14.10 -3.30
N HIS A 154 2.97 -13.50 -2.81
CA HIS A 154 3.90 -14.14 -1.87
C HIS A 154 4.04 -13.41 -0.53
N SER A 155 3.81 -12.09 -0.51
CA SER A 155 4.15 -11.23 0.62
C SER A 155 3.15 -10.10 0.86
N GLY A 156 1.99 -10.10 0.19
CA GLY A 156 0.98 -9.05 0.34
C GLY A 156 1.34 -7.72 -0.33
N TRP A 157 0.50 -6.70 -0.17
CA TRP A 157 0.57 -5.44 -0.93
C TRP A 157 1.61 -4.43 -0.43
N PHE A 158 2.28 -4.70 0.69
CA PHE A 158 3.24 -3.78 1.32
C PHE A 158 4.41 -3.31 0.43
N PRO A 159 4.92 -4.09 -0.54
CA PRO A 159 5.93 -3.60 -1.50
C PRO A 159 5.42 -2.45 -2.38
N ALA A 160 4.10 -2.29 -2.56
CA ALA A 160 3.52 -1.21 -3.36
C ALA A 160 3.96 0.15 -2.88
N PHE A 161 3.86 0.37 -1.57
CA PHE A 161 4.25 1.63 -0.96
C PHE A 161 5.70 2.00 -1.30
N ALA A 162 6.60 1.03 -1.16
CA ALA A 162 8.02 1.18 -1.40
C ALA A 162 8.36 1.50 -2.86
N ILE A 163 7.72 0.79 -3.79
CA ILE A 163 7.98 0.96 -5.22
C ILE A 163 7.46 2.32 -5.69
N ALA A 164 6.28 2.74 -5.23
CA ALA A 164 5.76 4.08 -5.48
C ALA A 164 6.71 5.16 -4.92
N LEU A 165 7.29 4.96 -3.72
CA LEU A 165 8.27 5.90 -3.17
C LEU A 165 9.57 5.95 -4.00
N ILE A 166 10.10 4.81 -4.43
CA ILE A 166 11.34 4.76 -5.22
C ILE A 166 11.14 5.42 -6.59
N THR A 167 10.02 5.11 -7.26
CA THR A 167 9.69 5.75 -8.54
C THR A 167 9.47 7.26 -8.38
N LEU A 168 8.86 7.69 -7.28
CA LEU A 168 8.75 9.10 -6.94
C LEU A 168 10.12 9.78 -6.76
N LEU A 169 11.04 9.15 -6.02
CA LEU A 169 12.39 9.68 -5.80
C LEU A 169 13.18 9.78 -7.11
N ILE A 170 13.12 8.76 -7.97
CA ILE A 170 13.75 8.80 -9.30
C ILE A 170 13.10 9.89 -10.17
N GLY A 171 11.78 10.00 -10.17
CA GLY A 171 11.07 11.08 -10.88
C GLY A 171 11.51 12.46 -10.40
N SER A 172 11.79 12.61 -9.10
CA SER A 172 12.33 13.86 -8.57
C SER A 172 13.76 14.12 -9.04
N LEU A 173 14.61 13.08 -9.18
CA LEU A 173 15.95 13.22 -9.76
C LEU A 173 15.91 13.57 -11.25
N CYS A 174 14.85 13.18 -11.96
CA CYS A 174 14.58 13.64 -13.33
C CYS A 174 14.16 15.11 -13.42
N GLY A 175 13.96 15.80 -12.29
CA GLY A 175 13.65 17.22 -12.23
C GLY A 175 12.17 17.57 -12.46
N PHE A 176 11.25 16.60 -12.32
CA PHE A 176 9.82 16.90 -12.46
C PHE A 176 9.34 17.84 -11.34
N PRO A 177 8.48 18.82 -11.65
CA PRO A 177 7.97 19.75 -10.65
C PRO A 177 7.01 19.07 -9.68
N MET A 178 6.81 19.65 -8.49
CA MET A 178 5.99 19.06 -7.43
C MET A 178 4.59 18.59 -7.85
N PRO A 179 3.80 19.33 -8.66
CA PRO A 179 2.49 18.86 -9.10
C PRO A 179 2.58 17.59 -9.96
N ALA A 180 3.61 17.49 -10.82
CA ALA A 180 3.85 16.31 -11.64
C ALA A 180 4.25 15.11 -10.77
N LEU A 181 5.10 15.33 -9.75
CA LEU A 181 5.50 14.29 -8.80
C LEU A 181 4.32 13.78 -7.95
N ALA A 182 3.40 14.66 -7.55
CA ALA A 182 2.19 14.25 -6.83
C ALA A 182 1.29 13.35 -7.70
N LEU A 183 1.10 13.71 -8.98
CA LEU A 183 0.35 12.87 -9.93
C LEU A 183 1.06 11.56 -10.25
N LEU A 184 2.39 11.57 -10.34
CA LEU A 184 3.20 10.36 -10.51
C LEU A 184 2.97 9.40 -9.33
N ALA A 185 3.05 9.89 -8.10
CA ALA A 185 2.78 9.09 -6.90
C ALA A 185 1.35 8.53 -6.89
N GLY A 186 0.36 9.36 -7.25
CA GLY A 186 -1.04 8.93 -7.35
C GLY A 186 -1.27 7.86 -8.42
N LEU A 187 -0.76 8.08 -9.64
CA LEU A 187 -0.91 7.15 -10.76
C LEU A 187 -0.24 5.81 -10.47
N THR A 188 1.00 5.83 -9.97
CA THR A 188 1.73 4.60 -9.62
C THR A 188 1.02 3.84 -8.50
N SER A 189 0.60 4.52 -7.43
CA SER A 189 -0.10 3.88 -6.31
C SER A 189 -1.45 3.27 -6.70
N ALA A 190 -2.11 3.79 -7.74
CA ALA A 190 -3.39 3.28 -8.23
C ALA A 190 -3.30 1.95 -9.00
N THR A 191 -2.11 1.44 -9.33
CA THR A 191 -1.98 0.22 -10.17
C THR A 191 -1.85 -1.07 -9.35
N GLY A 192 -0.71 -1.25 -8.70
CA GLY A 192 -0.24 -2.53 -8.14
C GLY A 192 -1.25 -3.26 -7.25
N PRO A 193 -1.81 -2.61 -6.21
CA PRO A 193 -2.80 -3.25 -5.34
C PRO A 193 -4.04 -3.74 -6.08
N ALA A 194 -4.57 -2.96 -7.03
CA ALA A 194 -5.75 -3.34 -7.80
C ALA A 194 -5.46 -4.54 -8.71
N PHE A 195 -4.28 -4.59 -9.32
CA PHE A 195 -3.85 -5.73 -10.12
C PHE A 195 -3.64 -7.00 -9.28
N ALA A 196 -3.06 -6.87 -8.08
CA ALA A 196 -2.92 -7.97 -7.15
C ALA A 196 -4.29 -8.55 -6.73
N ASP A 197 -5.25 -7.68 -6.42
CA ASP A 197 -6.61 -8.05 -6.02
C ASP A 197 -7.33 -8.79 -7.14
N MET A 198 -7.26 -8.27 -8.38
CA MET A 198 -7.79 -8.96 -9.56
C MET A 198 -7.15 -10.34 -9.75
N GLY A 199 -5.85 -10.49 -9.46
CA GLY A 199 -5.16 -11.77 -9.48
C GLY A 199 -5.74 -12.78 -8.47
N TYR A 200 -6.07 -12.32 -7.26
CA TYR A 200 -6.72 -13.13 -6.24
C TYR A 200 -8.15 -13.53 -6.63
N ASP A 201 -8.93 -12.60 -7.16
CA ASP A 201 -10.29 -12.86 -7.63
C ASP A 201 -10.31 -13.93 -8.72
N LEU A 202 -9.46 -13.77 -9.74
CA LEU A 202 -9.37 -14.73 -10.84
C LEU A 202 -8.94 -16.12 -10.32
N LYS A 203 -7.99 -16.18 -9.39
CA LYS A 203 -7.54 -17.43 -8.78
C LYS A 203 -8.64 -18.08 -7.95
N ALA A 204 -9.33 -17.31 -7.11
CA ALA A 204 -10.44 -17.80 -6.29
C ALA A 204 -11.54 -18.37 -7.17
N GLY A 205 -11.94 -17.61 -8.21
CA GLY A 205 -12.91 -18.07 -9.21
C GLY A 205 -12.49 -19.38 -9.88
N PHE A 206 -11.23 -19.48 -10.33
CA PHE A 206 -10.71 -20.69 -10.97
C PHE A 206 -10.78 -21.91 -10.04
N LEU A 207 -10.45 -21.76 -8.77
CA LEU A 207 -10.52 -22.84 -7.78
C LEU A 207 -11.98 -23.26 -7.51
N LEU A 208 -12.88 -22.29 -7.33
CA LEU A 208 -14.30 -22.54 -7.06
C LEU A 208 -15.01 -23.23 -8.24
N ARG A 209 -14.53 -23.02 -9.47
CA ARG A 209 -15.07 -23.65 -10.69
C ARG A 209 -14.42 -24.99 -11.05
N GLY A 210 -13.63 -25.57 -10.15
CA GLY A 210 -13.04 -26.89 -10.34
C GLY A 210 -11.76 -26.89 -11.18
N GLY A 211 -11.01 -25.79 -11.21
CA GLY A 211 -9.65 -25.76 -11.77
C GLY A 211 -9.60 -25.98 -13.28
N GLY A 212 -10.62 -25.56 -14.02
CA GLY A 212 -10.69 -25.72 -15.48
C GLY A 212 -11.20 -27.10 -15.94
N ALA A 213 -11.78 -27.92 -15.05
CA ALA A 213 -12.38 -29.19 -15.40
C ALA A 213 -13.49 -29.07 -16.48
N ASN A 214 -14.22 -27.95 -16.48
CA ASN A 214 -15.20 -27.61 -17.51
C ASN A 214 -14.82 -26.27 -18.20
N PRO A 215 -14.30 -26.31 -19.44
CA PRO A 215 -13.87 -25.11 -20.16
C PRO A 215 -14.99 -24.09 -20.44
N ALA A 216 -16.21 -24.56 -20.72
CA ALA A 216 -17.33 -23.66 -21.00
C ALA A 216 -17.75 -22.90 -19.73
N PHE A 217 -17.88 -23.63 -18.61
CA PHE A 217 -18.18 -23.03 -17.31
C PHE A 217 -17.07 -22.08 -16.84
N GLU A 218 -15.80 -22.39 -17.12
CA GLU A 218 -14.69 -21.49 -16.81
C GLU A 218 -14.76 -20.20 -17.64
N GLN A 219 -15.05 -20.28 -18.94
CA GLN A 219 -15.18 -19.10 -19.79
C GLN A 219 -16.33 -18.19 -19.35
N ASP A 220 -17.50 -18.77 -19.05
CA ASP A 220 -18.64 -18.02 -18.54
C ASP A 220 -18.35 -17.40 -17.17
N GLY A 221 -17.71 -18.15 -16.28
CA GLY A 221 -17.27 -17.66 -14.98
C GLY A 221 -16.32 -16.46 -15.09
N ARG A 222 -15.33 -16.51 -15.99
CA ARG A 222 -14.41 -15.38 -16.22
C ARG A 222 -15.12 -14.16 -16.80
N ARG A 223 -16.13 -14.35 -17.68
CA ARG A 223 -16.98 -13.23 -18.17
C ARG A 223 -17.74 -12.57 -17.02
N GLN A 224 -18.33 -13.35 -16.12
CA GLN A 224 -19.04 -12.81 -14.96
C GLN A 224 -18.11 -12.07 -13.99
N GLN A 225 -16.89 -12.55 -13.78
CA GLN A 225 -15.87 -11.84 -13.00
C GLN A 225 -15.51 -10.49 -13.64
N LEU A 226 -15.37 -10.44 -14.97
CA LEU A 226 -15.12 -9.20 -15.69
C LEU A 226 -16.28 -8.20 -15.55
N TYR A 227 -17.53 -8.65 -15.70
CA TYR A 227 -18.70 -7.78 -15.54
C TYR A 227 -18.83 -7.25 -14.11
N THR A 228 -18.61 -8.11 -13.11
CA THR A 228 -18.61 -7.71 -11.70
C THR A 228 -17.50 -6.69 -11.41
N ALA A 229 -16.30 -6.88 -11.97
CA ALA A 229 -15.20 -5.94 -11.82
C ALA A 229 -15.53 -4.57 -12.42
N PHE A 230 -16.13 -4.51 -13.61
CA PHE A 230 -16.57 -3.24 -14.22
C PHE A 230 -17.69 -2.56 -13.41
N ALA A 231 -18.64 -3.33 -12.90
CA ALA A 231 -19.70 -2.80 -12.03
C ALA A 231 -19.10 -2.23 -10.73
N ALA A 232 -18.19 -2.96 -10.09
CA ALA A 232 -17.47 -2.50 -8.90
C ALA A 232 -16.64 -1.23 -9.18
N PHE A 233 -15.95 -1.17 -10.31
CA PHE A 233 -15.20 0.02 -10.74
C PHE A 233 -16.10 1.24 -10.91
N ALA A 234 -17.26 1.08 -11.56
CA ALA A 234 -18.23 2.16 -11.72
C ALA A 234 -18.77 2.66 -10.38
N ILE A 235 -19.17 1.73 -9.49
CA ILE A 235 -19.66 2.05 -8.14
C ILE A 235 -18.56 2.77 -7.33
N ALA A 236 -17.33 2.25 -7.34
CA ALA A 236 -16.20 2.86 -6.64
C ALA A 236 -15.93 4.29 -7.15
N THR A 237 -16.00 4.49 -8.47
CA THR A 237 -15.85 5.82 -9.08
C THR A 237 -16.92 6.78 -8.57
N CYS A 238 -18.19 6.37 -8.53
CA CYS A 238 -19.26 7.19 -7.96
C CYS A 238 -19.01 7.50 -6.47
N VAL A 239 -18.64 6.50 -5.66
CA VAL A 239 -18.36 6.69 -4.23
C VAL A 239 -17.23 7.70 -4.03
N VAL A 240 -16.13 7.58 -4.77
CA VAL A 240 -15.00 8.54 -4.70
C VAL A 240 -15.45 9.93 -5.12
N ALA A 241 -16.19 10.05 -6.24
CA ALA A 241 -16.69 11.34 -6.75
C ALA A 241 -17.54 12.11 -5.72
N PHE A 242 -18.31 11.40 -4.89
CA PHE A 242 -19.14 12.03 -3.85
C PHE A 242 -18.45 12.16 -2.48
N SER A 243 -17.47 11.31 -2.15
CA SER A 243 -16.89 11.27 -0.80
C SER A 243 -15.56 12.01 -0.64
N TRP A 244 -14.81 12.26 -1.71
CA TRP A 244 -13.42 12.72 -1.62
C TRP A 244 -13.25 14.03 -0.82
N ARG A 245 -14.17 15.00 -0.98
CA ARG A 245 -14.13 16.28 -0.24
C ARG A 245 -14.22 16.07 1.27
N GLY A 246 -15.08 15.16 1.71
CA GLY A 246 -15.22 14.83 3.13
C GLY A 246 -13.92 14.27 3.69
N TYR A 247 -13.30 13.33 2.97
CA TYR A 247 -12.02 12.77 3.39
C TYR A 247 -10.95 13.87 3.53
N PHE A 248 -10.83 14.76 2.53
CA PHE A 248 -9.78 15.78 2.54
C PHE A 248 -10.03 16.87 3.59
N THR A 249 -11.27 17.30 3.78
CA THR A 249 -11.63 18.33 4.79
C THR A 249 -11.41 17.85 6.23
N HIS A 250 -11.51 16.55 6.47
CA HIS A 250 -11.26 15.93 7.77
C HIS A 250 -9.81 15.42 7.94
N ASP A 251 -8.88 15.77 7.03
CA ASP A 251 -7.48 15.31 7.06
C ASP A 251 -7.35 13.77 7.07
N LEU A 252 -8.33 13.07 6.47
CA LEU A 252 -8.37 11.62 6.35
C LEU A 252 -7.57 11.15 5.13
N PHE A 253 -6.29 11.48 5.11
CA PHE A 253 -5.36 10.98 4.11
C PHE A 253 -4.79 9.62 4.53
N PRO A 254 -4.64 8.67 3.58
CA PRO A 254 -3.77 7.53 3.77
C PRO A 254 -2.40 7.94 4.34
N PRO A 255 -1.86 7.22 5.35
CA PRO A 255 -0.54 7.50 5.92
C PRO A 255 0.59 7.56 4.87
N PRO A 256 0.60 6.70 3.83
CA PRO A 256 1.49 6.82 2.67
C PRO A 256 1.63 8.21 2.05
N ASP A 257 0.53 8.95 1.93
CA ASP A 257 0.47 10.20 1.18
C ASP A 257 1.35 11.27 1.83
N ARG A 258 1.41 11.26 3.17
CA ARG A 258 2.29 12.13 3.95
C ARG A 258 3.76 11.83 3.65
N VAL A 259 4.10 10.56 3.41
CA VAL A 259 5.46 10.16 3.05
C VAL A 259 5.82 10.63 1.67
N TYR A 260 4.93 10.46 0.69
CA TYR A 260 5.15 10.97 -0.65
C TYR A 260 5.29 12.50 -0.65
N ALA A 261 4.42 13.21 0.07
CA ALA A 261 4.50 14.65 0.19
C ALA A 261 5.81 15.12 0.86
N ALA A 262 6.27 14.43 1.91
CA ALA A 262 7.55 14.71 2.56
C ALA A 262 8.75 14.41 1.64
N ALA A 263 8.70 13.33 0.86
CA ALA A 263 9.74 12.99 -0.11
C ALA A 263 9.83 14.04 -1.24
N ILE A 264 8.69 14.52 -1.74
CA ILE A 264 8.62 15.57 -2.78
C ILE A 264 9.16 16.90 -2.24
N ARG A 265 8.78 17.30 -1.03
CA ARG A 265 9.31 18.52 -0.41
C ARG A 265 10.80 18.37 -0.07
N GLY A 266 11.18 17.18 0.36
CA GLY A 266 12.53 16.86 0.78
C GLY A 266 13.54 16.83 -0.34
N SER A 267 13.15 16.40 -1.53
CA SER A 267 14.04 16.42 -2.69
C SER A 267 14.40 17.84 -3.14
N ALA A 268 13.61 18.85 -2.75
CA ALA A 268 13.93 20.27 -2.97
C ALA A 268 14.96 20.83 -1.95
N HIS A 269 15.21 20.14 -0.83
CA HIS A 269 16.06 20.62 0.26
C HIS A 269 17.05 19.52 0.72
N GLY A 270 18.35 19.69 0.44
CA GLY A 270 19.39 18.66 0.69
C GLY A 270 19.51 18.12 2.13
N SER A 271 18.96 18.81 3.14
CA SER A 271 18.92 18.35 4.55
C SER A 271 17.96 17.18 4.79
N VAL A 272 16.86 17.10 4.03
CA VAL A 272 15.87 16.03 4.19
C VAL A 272 16.40 14.70 3.66
N ALA A 273 17.13 14.72 2.53
CA ALA A 273 17.73 13.52 1.96
C ALA A 273 18.66 12.80 2.95
N TRP A 274 19.45 13.56 3.73
CA TRP A 274 20.30 13.00 4.77
C TRP A 274 19.54 12.35 5.91
N THR A 275 18.43 12.97 6.34
CA THR A 275 17.56 12.40 7.37
C THR A 275 16.95 11.08 6.92
N LEU A 276 16.45 11.03 5.68
CA LEU A 276 15.91 9.81 5.10
C LEU A 276 16.97 8.72 4.95
N ALA A 277 18.17 9.07 4.48
CA ALA A 277 19.27 8.12 4.32
C ALA A 277 19.75 7.54 5.67
N PHE A 278 19.85 8.38 6.69
CA PHE A 278 20.26 7.93 8.04
C PHE A 278 19.24 6.95 8.63
N TRP A 279 17.95 7.32 8.60
CA TRP A 279 16.88 6.48 9.12
C TRP A 279 16.50 5.31 8.21
N ALA A 280 16.97 5.29 6.96
CA ALA A 280 16.84 4.12 6.08
C ALA A 280 17.62 2.90 6.61
N ILE A 281 18.74 3.11 7.31
CA ILE A 281 19.57 2.01 7.83
C ILE A 281 18.78 1.06 8.76
N PRO A 282 18.12 1.52 9.85
CA PRO A 282 17.37 0.63 10.72
C PRO A 282 16.20 -0.06 10.01
N GLY A 283 15.51 0.64 9.11
CA GLY A 283 14.43 0.05 8.30
C GLY A 283 14.94 -1.06 7.38
N ALA A 284 16.07 -0.83 6.72
CA ALA A 284 16.74 -1.80 5.86
C ALA A 284 17.17 -3.04 6.64
N ILE A 285 17.85 -2.87 7.78
CA ILE A 285 18.30 -3.98 8.65
C ILE A 285 17.11 -4.82 9.09
N LEU A 286 16.06 -4.20 9.62
CA LEU A 286 14.89 -4.93 10.11
C LEU A 286 14.17 -5.67 8.97
N GLN A 287 14.08 -5.06 7.79
CA GLN A 287 13.54 -5.73 6.61
C GLN A 287 14.41 -6.91 6.16
N MET A 288 15.74 -6.79 6.21
CA MET A 288 16.65 -7.89 5.90
C MET A 288 16.43 -9.07 6.85
N LEU A 289 16.33 -8.81 8.16
CA LEU A 289 16.08 -9.84 9.18
C LEU A 289 14.71 -10.51 9.02
N GLY A 290 13.69 -9.74 8.63
CA GLY A 290 12.34 -10.26 8.40
C GLY A 290 12.23 -11.11 7.13
N GLY A 291 13.05 -10.80 6.13
CA GLY A 291 12.88 -11.36 4.80
C GLY A 291 11.53 -10.99 4.17
N GLN A 292 11.27 -11.57 3.01
CA GLN A 292 10.05 -11.31 2.23
C GLN A 292 8.78 -11.80 2.90
N ARG A 293 8.87 -12.90 3.66
CA ARG A 293 7.69 -13.55 4.22
C ARG A 293 7.15 -12.80 5.44
N ARG A 294 8.02 -12.13 6.21
CA ARG A 294 7.63 -11.45 7.46
C ARG A 294 7.55 -9.93 7.33
N GLN A 295 8.25 -9.32 6.37
CA GLN A 295 8.20 -7.87 6.08
C GLN A 295 8.27 -6.95 7.30
N MET A 296 9.12 -7.33 8.26
CA MET A 296 9.20 -6.68 9.57
C MET A 296 9.51 -5.19 9.48
N GLY A 297 10.42 -4.80 8.59
CA GLY A 297 10.81 -3.40 8.40
C GLY A 297 9.68 -2.54 7.86
N VAL A 298 8.99 -3.01 6.82
CA VAL A 298 7.91 -2.24 6.18
C VAL A 298 6.74 -2.06 7.13
N LEU A 299 6.37 -3.10 7.89
CA LEU A 299 5.27 -3.00 8.84
C LEU A 299 5.61 -2.17 10.06
N LEU A 300 6.84 -2.24 10.58
CA LEU A 300 7.29 -1.31 11.62
C LEU A 300 7.18 0.13 11.12
N ALA A 301 7.72 0.42 9.93
CA ALA A 301 7.67 1.75 9.35
C ALA A 301 6.23 2.23 9.14
N THR A 302 5.34 1.35 8.69
CA THR A 302 3.90 1.64 8.54
C THR A 302 3.28 2.01 9.89
N GLY A 303 3.59 1.26 10.95
CA GLY A 303 3.14 1.59 12.31
C GLY A 303 3.69 2.92 12.79
N LEU A 304 4.95 3.23 12.50
CA LEU A 304 5.58 4.50 12.86
C LEU A 304 4.98 5.71 12.16
N LEU A 305 4.33 5.53 11.00
CA LEU A 305 3.68 6.61 10.25
C LEU A 305 2.28 6.94 10.79
N ILE A 306 1.68 6.03 11.55
CA ILE A 306 0.31 6.15 12.03
C ILE A 306 0.33 6.51 13.51
N VAL A 307 -0.20 7.68 13.86
CA VAL A 307 -0.35 8.09 15.25
C VAL A 307 -1.66 7.52 15.80
N ASN A 308 -1.67 6.24 16.18
CA ASN A 308 -2.85 5.61 16.76
C ASN A 308 -2.49 4.58 17.85
N LEU A 309 -2.38 5.08 19.09
CA LEU A 309 -2.03 4.27 20.24
C LEU A 309 -3.05 3.14 20.51
N LYS A 310 -4.35 3.41 20.33
CA LYS A 310 -5.41 2.43 20.53
C LYS A 310 -5.30 1.27 19.54
N ALA A 311 -4.94 1.57 18.29
CA ALA A 311 -4.76 0.54 17.26
C ALA A 311 -3.56 -0.35 17.59
N GLY A 312 -2.47 0.20 18.14
CA GLY A 312 -1.32 -0.58 18.57
C GLY A 312 -1.71 -1.64 19.61
N TRP A 313 -2.45 -1.25 20.64
CA TRP A 313 -2.97 -2.18 21.64
C TRP A 313 -3.98 -3.17 21.08
N ALA A 314 -4.87 -2.73 20.18
CA ALA A 314 -5.83 -3.62 19.53
C ALA A 314 -5.13 -4.73 18.71
N VAL A 315 -4.06 -4.39 17.99
CA VAL A 315 -3.25 -5.38 17.24
C VAL A 315 -2.60 -6.37 18.19
N LEU A 316 -1.94 -5.91 19.26
CA LEU A 316 -1.28 -6.81 20.22
C LEU A 316 -2.28 -7.70 20.96
N ALA A 317 -3.44 -7.16 21.34
CA ALA A 317 -4.53 -7.93 21.94
C ALA A 317 -5.07 -8.98 20.95
N GLY A 318 -5.20 -8.65 19.67
CA GLY A 318 -5.59 -9.59 18.63
C GLY A 318 -4.55 -10.71 18.45
N LEU A 319 -3.26 -10.39 18.44
CA LEU A 319 -2.19 -11.38 18.39
C LEU A 319 -2.19 -12.30 19.61
N ALA A 320 -2.40 -11.75 20.82
CA ALA A 320 -2.54 -12.54 22.04
C ALA A 320 -3.76 -13.46 21.98
N ALA A 321 -4.92 -12.93 21.57
CA ALA A 321 -6.15 -13.71 21.40
C ALA A 321 -5.98 -14.84 20.38
N ARG A 322 -5.29 -14.58 19.27
CA ARG A 322 -4.91 -15.60 18.28
C ARG A 322 -4.03 -16.68 18.88
N ALA A 323 -3.00 -16.30 19.63
CA ALA A 323 -2.09 -17.26 20.25
C ALA A 323 -2.83 -18.17 21.23
N VAL A 324 -3.69 -17.60 22.08
CA VAL A 324 -4.55 -18.36 23.01
C VAL A 324 -5.51 -19.28 22.24
N TRP A 325 -6.19 -18.77 21.22
CA TRP A 325 -7.14 -19.55 20.43
C TRP A 325 -6.49 -20.75 19.75
N LEU A 326 -5.35 -20.54 19.09
CA LEU A 326 -4.60 -21.61 18.43
C LEU A 326 -3.96 -22.58 19.44
N ALA A 327 -3.57 -22.12 20.62
CA ALA A 327 -3.12 -23.00 21.70
C ALA A 327 -4.25 -23.92 22.20
N CYS A 328 -5.49 -23.41 22.28
CA CYS A 328 -6.63 -24.19 22.74
C CYS A 328 -7.24 -25.11 21.66
N ARG A 329 -7.24 -24.71 20.39
CA ARG A 329 -7.97 -25.39 19.30
C ARG A 329 -7.06 -26.04 18.24
N GLY A 330 -5.75 -25.82 18.32
CA GLY A 330 -4.80 -26.24 17.30
C GLY A 330 -5.11 -25.64 15.92
N GLU A 331 -4.60 -26.27 14.87
CA GLU A 331 -4.81 -25.79 13.49
C GLU A 331 -6.29 -25.84 13.05
N SER A 332 -7.08 -26.76 13.60
CA SER A 332 -8.52 -26.87 13.29
C SER A 332 -9.30 -25.60 13.62
N GLY A 333 -8.83 -24.82 14.61
CA GLY A 333 -9.44 -23.54 15.00
C GLY A 333 -9.14 -22.39 14.04
N ARG A 334 -8.24 -22.55 13.07
CA ARG A 334 -7.76 -21.46 12.22
C ARG A 334 -8.83 -20.92 11.28
N SER A 335 -9.51 -21.79 10.55
CA SER A 335 -10.54 -21.36 9.59
C SER A 335 -11.72 -20.62 10.28
N PRO A 336 -12.30 -21.11 11.40
CA PRO A 336 -13.31 -20.37 12.15
C PRO A 336 -12.83 -18.99 12.63
N MET A 337 -11.58 -18.88 13.08
CA MET A 337 -10.99 -17.61 13.52
C MET A 337 -10.84 -16.62 12.36
N GLU A 338 -10.41 -17.08 11.19
CA GLU A 338 -10.25 -16.23 10.00
C GLU A 338 -11.62 -15.72 9.50
N ILE A 339 -12.66 -16.57 9.54
CA ILE A 339 -14.04 -16.16 9.23
C ILE A 339 -14.55 -15.10 10.23
N PHE A 340 -14.35 -15.34 11.53
CA PHE A 340 -14.72 -14.39 12.57
C PHE A 340 -14.03 -13.04 12.36
N ALA A 341 -12.73 -13.06 12.09
CA ALA A 341 -11.92 -11.89 11.87
C ALA A 341 -12.40 -11.09 10.64
N GLY A 342 -12.75 -11.77 9.54
CA GLY A 342 -13.35 -11.13 8.37
C GLY A 342 -14.64 -10.37 8.71
N GLY A 343 -15.53 -10.97 9.50
CA GLY A 343 -16.75 -10.31 9.97
C GLY A 343 -16.51 -9.11 10.89
N VAL A 344 -15.48 -9.19 11.75
CA VAL A 344 -15.06 -8.07 12.62
C VAL A 344 -14.55 -6.89 11.79
N ILE A 345 -13.69 -7.16 10.82
CA ILE A 345 -13.12 -6.13 9.92
C ILE A 345 -14.22 -5.47 9.11
N ALA A 346 -15.09 -6.26 8.47
CA ALA A 346 -16.20 -5.75 7.66
C ALA A 346 -17.15 -4.88 8.48
N GLY A 347 -17.49 -5.30 9.70
CA GLY A 347 -18.36 -4.53 10.59
C GLY A 347 -17.76 -3.17 10.99
N ASP A 348 -16.46 -3.13 11.31
CA ASP A 348 -15.75 -1.88 11.65
C ASP A 348 -15.64 -0.93 10.44
N ALA A 349 -15.33 -1.49 9.26
CA ALA A 349 -15.22 -0.73 8.02
C ALA A 349 -16.56 -0.06 7.64
N LEU A 350 -17.67 -0.81 7.72
CA LEU A 350 -19.01 -0.25 7.48
C LEU A 350 -19.33 0.87 8.49
N PHE A 351 -19.07 0.64 9.78
CA PHE A 351 -19.33 1.64 10.81
C PHE A 351 -18.52 2.93 10.58
N SER A 352 -17.23 2.81 10.30
CA SER A 352 -16.32 3.93 10.02
C SER A 352 -16.73 4.70 8.76
N PHE A 353 -17.13 3.99 7.70
CA PHE A 353 -17.59 4.61 6.46
C PHE A 353 -18.88 5.41 6.67
N PHE A 354 -19.90 4.84 7.30
CA PHE A 354 -21.17 5.53 7.51
C PHE A 354 -21.07 6.66 8.54
N SER A 355 -20.21 6.54 9.56
CA SER A 355 -19.97 7.64 10.50
C SER A 355 -19.29 8.82 9.81
N SER A 356 -18.32 8.56 8.94
CA SER A 356 -17.64 9.57 8.11
C SER A 356 -18.60 10.22 7.11
N MET A 357 -19.46 9.45 6.44
CA MET A 357 -20.48 10.01 5.54
C MET A 357 -21.48 10.91 6.27
N LYS A 358 -21.93 10.53 7.47
CA LYS A 358 -22.83 11.37 8.27
C LYS A 358 -22.19 12.71 8.63
N ALA A 359 -20.89 12.72 8.95
CA ALA A 359 -20.15 13.95 9.17
C ALA A 359 -20.12 14.83 7.90
N ASN A 360 -19.89 14.21 6.74
CA ASN A 360 -19.82 14.89 5.44
C ASN A 360 -21.15 15.55 5.02
N ILE A 361 -22.29 14.86 5.21
CA ILE A 361 -23.63 15.39 4.88
C ILE A 361 -23.98 16.63 5.73
N ARG A 362 -23.49 16.70 6.97
CA ARG A 362 -23.76 17.83 7.88
C ARG A 362 -23.11 19.13 7.42
N ILE A 363 -22.02 19.05 6.64
CA ILE A 363 -21.30 20.20 6.10
C ILE A 363 -22.07 20.86 4.94
N HIS A 364 -22.79 20.09 4.11
CA HIS A 364 -23.56 20.64 2.99
C HIS A 364 -24.88 21.32 3.40
N ARG A 365 -25.19 21.38 4.70
CA ARG A 365 -26.35 22.11 5.25
C ARG A 365 -25.99 23.47 5.88
N HIS A 366 -24.71 23.85 5.87
CA HIS A 366 -24.22 25.15 6.33
C HIS A 366 -23.45 25.86 5.22
#